data_AF-A0A653BUH8-F1
#
_entry.id   AF-A0A653BUH8-F1
#
_cell.length_a   1.000
_cell.length_b   1.000
_cell.length_c   1.000
_cell.angle_alpha   90.00
_cell.angle_beta   90.00
_cell.angle_gamma   90.00
#
_symmetry.space_group_name_H-M   'P 1'
#
loop_
_entity.id
_entity.type
_entity.pdbx_description
1 polymer ?
#
loop_
_entity_poly.entity_id
_entity_poly.type
_entity_poly.pdbx_seq_one_letter_code
_entity_poly.pdbx_strand_id
1 'polypeptide(L)'
;MDQLAVEKKLSLVYLFCAFAGVTSSITTGIAWGHWYRTLDQCVDRNCSCIIYGHHTYTVFLGGEQVPCIWVTFGPLLYVFCTVSLVCFHGYRVLFATNSPKTRSSRAMLAKMEPGESIQIEAVSQESTSPLPTAYWVTVSVLTGLFTIYALIHFSIYVDGYYTTCNQYRKTLEQFLGIHGSALPVIYSRLSCQGKEEDKKILLVDVENLWKN
;
A
#
# COMPACT_ATOMS: atom_id res chain seq x y z
N MET A 1 2.48 -27.87 -5.28
CA MET A 1 3.15 -26.58 -5.53
C MET A 1 4.59 -26.70 -5.10
N ASP A 2 5.53 -26.18 -5.89
CA ASP A 2 6.92 -26.08 -5.50
C ASP A 2 7.08 -25.00 -4.40
N GLN A 3 7.48 -25.42 -3.20
CA GLN A 3 7.63 -24.53 -2.05
C GLN A 3 8.65 -23.42 -2.31
N LEU A 4 9.74 -23.74 -3.02
CA LEU A 4 10.77 -22.76 -3.34
C LEU A 4 10.21 -21.66 -4.25
N ALA A 5 9.39 -22.03 -5.23
CA ALA A 5 8.72 -21.06 -6.11
C ALA A 5 7.76 -20.15 -5.34
N VAL A 6 7.02 -20.69 -4.36
CA VAL A 6 6.14 -19.90 -3.49
C VAL A 6 6.94 -18.94 -2.63
N GLU A 7 8.02 -19.39 -1.98
CA GLU A 7 8.87 -18.55 -1.13
C GLU A 7 9.57 -17.42 -1.92
N LYS A 8 10.00 -17.68 -3.16
CA LYS A 8 10.54 -16.66 -4.07
C LYS A 8 9.51 -15.58 -4.38
N LYS A 9 8.28 -15.97 -4.73
CA LYS A 9 7.19 -15.03 -5.01
C LYS A 9 6.82 -14.21 -3.77
N LEU A 10 6.68 -14.85 -2.61
CA LEU A 10 6.40 -14.16 -1.35
C LEU A 10 7.48 -13.14 -1.02
N SER A 11 8.75 -13.52 -1.14
CA SER A 11 9.88 -12.62 -0.86
C SER A 11 9.84 -11.36 -1.73
N LEU A 12 9.53 -11.51 -3.03
CA LEU A 12 9.38 -10.37 -3.94
C LEU A 12 8.18 -9.48 -3.58
N VAL A 13 7.05 -10.09 -3.24
CA VAL A 13 5.84 -9.35 -2.83
C VAL A 13 6.11 -8.55 -1.54
N TYR A 14 6.68 -9.19 -0.51
CA TYR A 14 7.00 -8.52 0.74
C TYR A 14 8.01 -7.38 0.55
N LEU A 15 9.00 -7.57 -0.33
CA LEU A 15 9.96 -6.53 -0.68
C LEU A 15 9.27 -5.33 -1.34
N PHE A 16 8.38 -5.57 -2.29
CA PHE A 16 7.59 -4.51 -2.92
C PHE A 16 6.72 -3.76 -1.88
N CYS A 17 6.04 -4.48 -1.01
CA CYS A 17 5.23 -3.89 0.07
C CYS A 17 6.08 -3.03 1.03
N ALA A 18 7.30 -3.48 1.38
CA ALA A 18 8.22 -2.71 2.20
C ALA A 18 8.61 -1.40 1.51
N PHE A 19 9.01 -1.45 0.23
CA PHE A 19 9.35 -0.25 -0.54
C PHE A 19 8.17 0.72 -0.67
N ALA A 20 6.97 0.21 -0.96
CA ALA A 20 5.76 1.03 -1.05
C ALA A 20 5.44 1.71 0.28
N GLY A 21 5.53 0.98 1.41
CA GLY A 21 5.30 1.53 2.75
C GLY A 21 6.31 2.60 3.14
N VAL A 22 7.60 2.36 2.90
CA VAL A 22 8.66 3.35 3.14
C VAL A 22 8.45 4.60 2.28
N THR A 23 8.16 4.42 0.99
CA THR A 23 7.92 5.55 0.09
C THR A 23 6.70 6.37 0.51
N SER A 24 5.62 5.71 0.94
CA SER A 24 4.42 6.38 1.46
C SER A 24 4.73 7.18 2.74
N SER A 25 5.48 6.60 3.69
CA SER A 25 5.90 7.29 4.92
C SER A 25 6.79 8.51 4.63
N ILE A 26 7.78 8.35 3.75
CA ILE A 26 8.71 9.43 3.41
C ILE A 26 7.99 10.57 2.69
N THR A 27 7.17 10.27 1.68
CA THR A 27 6.49 11.30 0.88
C THR A 27 5.52 12.11 1.74
N THR A 28 4.74 11.44 2.58
CA THR A 28 3.81 12.12 3.51
C THR A 28 4.56 12.89 4.59
N GLY A 29 5.67 12.35 5.12
CA GLY A 29 6.53 13.04 6.08
C GLY A 29 7.18 14.30 5.51
N ILE A 30 7.67 14.26 4.27
CA ILE A 30 8.24 15.45 3.59
C ILE A 30 7.16 16.51 3.41
N ALA A 31 5.98 16.12 2.89
CA ALA A 31 4.88 17.05 2.70
C ALA A 31 4.45 17.69 4.03
N TRP A 32 4.26 16.90 5.07
CA TRP A 32 3.90 17.41 6.39
C TRP A 32 4.99 18.32 6.96
N GLY A 33 6.26 17.91 6.91
CA GLY A 33 7.38 18.70 7.40
C GLY A 33 7.54 20.04 6.69
N HIS A 34 7.31 20.08 5.37
CA HIS A 34 7.38 21.32 4.58
C HIS A 34 6.31 22.34 5.01
N TRP A 35 5.08 21.88 5.24
CA TRP A 35 3.94 22.76 5.55
C TRP A 35 3.72 22.99 7.06
N TYR A 36 4.44 22.26 7.93
CA TYR A 36 4.22 22.23 9.38
C TYR A 36 4.07 23.62 10.00
N ARG A 37 5.05 24.51 9.79
CA ARG A 37 5.06 25.86 10.39
C ARG A 37 4.07 26.82 9.75
N THR A 38 3.81 26.64 8.45
CA THR A 38 2.90 27.51 7.70
C THR A 38 1.46 27.28 8.10
N LEU A 39 1.10 26.02 8.41
CA LEU A 39 -0.27 25.63 8.75
C LEU A 39 -0.59 25.80 10.23
N ASP A 40 0.42 25.79 11.11
CA ASP A 40 0.26 25.88 12.57
C ASP A 40 0.02 27.32 13.03
N GLN A 41 -1.11 27.90 12.62
CA GLN A 41 -1.54 29.25 12.97
C GLN A 41 -2.73 29.27 13.94
N CYS A 42 -3.14 28.12 14.48
CA CYS A 42 -4.27 28.04 15.39
C CYS A 42 -3.92 28.60 16.77
N VAL A 43 -4.92 29.24 17.40
CA VAL A 43 -4.85 29.67 18.79
C VAL A 43 -5.32 28.52 19.67
N ASP A 44 -4.58 28.21 20.74
CA ASP A 44 -4.89 27.19 21.76
C ASP A 44 -4.98 25.72 21.28
N ARG A 45 -4.52 25.42 20.06
CA ARG A 45 -4.40 24.04 19.55
C ARG A 45 -3.33 23.91 18.47
N ASN A 46 -2.74 22.73 18.33
CA ASN A 46 -1.81 22.41 17.26
C ASN A 46 -2.59 22.06 15.97
N CYS A 47 -2.33 22.78 14.89
CA CYS A 47 -2.98 22.52 13.60
C CYS A 47 -1.99 22.49 12.43
N SER A 48 -0.88 21.79 12.64
CA SER A 48 0.23 21.68 11.69
C SER A 48 0.03 20.65 10.57
N CYS A 49 -1.14 20.00 10.50
CA CYS A 49 -1.35 18.90 9.57
C CYS A 49 -1.86 19.40 8.22
N ILE A 50 -1.26 18.90 7.13
CA ILE A 50 -1.68 19.23 5.77
C ILE A 50 -3.00 18.57 5.39
N ILE A 51 -3.34 17.41 5.97
CA ILE A 51 -4.62 16.75 5.72
C ILE A 51 -5.68 17.25 6.70
N TYR A 52 -6.95 17.20 6.28
CA TYR A 52 -8.08 17.83 6.97
C TYR A 52 -7.86 19.33 7.24
N GLY A 53 -7.19 20.05 6.34
CA GLY A 53 -7.06 21.50 6.42
C GLY A 53 -8.40 22.21 6.21
N HIS A 54 -8.57 23.36 6.85
CA HIS A 54 -9.81 24.15 6.82
C HIS A 54 -9.53 25.60 6.45
N HIS A 55 -10.38 26.17 5.59
CA HIS A 55 -10.33 27.59 5.29
C HIS A 55 -11.10 28.40 6.34
N THR A 56 -10.58 29.58 6.65
CA THR A 56 -11.30 30.64 7.36
C THR A 56 -11.43 31.85 6.44
N TYR A 57 -12.13 32.90 6.89
CA TYR A 57 -12.33 34.11 6.10
C TYR A 57 -11.03 34.84 5.72
N THR A 58 -9.94 34.62 6.46
CA THR A 58 -8.69 35.38 6.31
C THR A 58 -7.46 34.49 6.07
N VAL A 59 -7.49 33.24 6.53
CA VAL A 59 -6.33 32.33 6.46
C VAL A 59 -6.74 30.89 6.21
N PHE A 60 -5.83 30.10 5.64
CA PHE A 60 -5.95 28.65 5.54
C PHE A 60 -5.23 27.99 6.72
N LEU A 61 -5.97 27.23 7.53
CA LEU A 61 -5.46 26.54 8.71
C LEU A 61 -5.27 25.06 8.40
N GLY A 62 -4.24 24.44 8.99
CA GLY A 62 -4.09 22.99 8.90
C GLY A 62 -5.13 22.23 9.74
N GLY A 63 -5.15 20.91 9.55
CA GLY A 63 -5.93 19.99 10.36
C GLY A 63 -5.23 19.64 11.68
N GLU A 64 -5.89 18.82 12.48
CA GLU A 64 -5.30 18.28 13.71
C GLU A 64 -4.06 17.43 13.42
N GLN A 65 -3.14 17.37 14.38
CA GLN A 65 -1.87 16.68 14.19
C GLN A 65 -2.00 15.15 14.04
N VAL A 66 -3.02 14.55 14.65
CA VAL A 66 -3.18 13.08 14.77
C VAL A 66 -3.27 12.38 13.40
N PRO A 67 -4.11 12.84 12.44
CA PRO A 67 -4.12 12.27 11.09
C PRO A 67 -2.75 12.26 10.40
N CYS A 68 -1.96 13.34 10.50
CA CYS A 68 -0.63 13.38 9.88
C CYS A 68 0.35 12.42 10.56
N ILE A 69 0.33 12.32 11.88
CA ILE A 69 1.11 11.32 12.62
C ILE A 69 0.74 9.91 12.13
N TRP A 70 -0.56 9.61 12.04
CA TRP A 70 -1.04 8.32 11.58
C TRP A 70 -0.62 8.00 10.15
N VAL A 71 -0.80 8.95 9.23
CA VAL A 71 -0.48 8.74 7.81
C VAL A 71 1.03 8.62 7.60
N THR A 72 1.85 9.39 8.33
CA THR A 72 3.31 9.37 8.19
C THR A 72 3.94 8.14 8.86
N PHE A 73 3.56 7.82 10.09
CA PHE A 73 4.21 6.76 10.86
C PHE A 73 3.45 5.43 10.86
N GLY A 74 2.15 5.44 10.58
CA GLY A 74 1.34 4.23 10.47
C GLY A 74 1.91 3.16 9.53
N PRO A 75 2.51 3.52 8.38
CA PRO A 75 3.16 2.56 7.49
C PRO A 75 4.32 1.77 8.11
N LEU A 76 5.02 2.36 9.08
CA LEU A 76 6.22 1.74 9.67
C LEU A 76 5.91 0.41 10.34
N LEU A 77 4.70 0.27 10.89
CA LEU A 77 4.27 -0.97 11.56
C LEU A 77 4.26 -2.15 10.59
N TYR A 78 3.59 -2.03 9.43
CA TYR A 78 3.57 -3.12 8.46
C TYR A 78 4.88 -3.24 7.67
N VAL A 79 5.65 -2.16 7.51
CA VAL A 79 7.01 -2.21 6.95
C VAL A 79 7.93 -3.09 7.81
N PHE A 80 7.88 -2.93 9.13
CA PHE A 80 8.68 -3.75 10.03
C PHE A 80 8.36 -5.25 9.89
N CYS A 81 7.07 -5.59 9.79
CA CYS A 81 6.62 -6.96 9.60
C CYS A 81 7.01 -7.52 8.23
N THR A 82 6.86 -6.75 7.15
CA THR A 82 7.24 -7.22 5.80
C THR A 82 8.76 -7.37 5.67
N VAL A 83 9.57 -6.50 6.27
CA VAL A 83 11.04 -6.66 6.32
C VAL A 83 11.41 -7.96 7.05
N SER A 84 10.78 -8.24 8.19
CA SER A 84 11.02 -9.48 8.93
C SER A 84 10.70 -10.72 8.08
N LEU A 85 9.61 -10.69 7.32
CA LEU A 85 9.22 -11.77 6.40
C LEU A 85 10.15 -11.88 5.18
N VAL A 86 10.63 -10.76 4.64
CA VAL A 86 11.66 -10.74 3.59
C VAL A 86 12.95 -11.38 4.10
N CYS A 87 13.41 -11.03 5.30
CA CYS A 87 14.60 -11.63 5.89
C CYS A 87 14.41 -13.14 6.09
N PHE A 88 13.25 -13.57 6.62
CA PHE A 88 12.96 -14.98 6.86
C PHE A 88 12.88 -15.79 5.57
N HIS A 89 12.03 -15.40 4.62
CA HIS A 89 11.85 -16.13 3.37
C HIS A 89 13.04 -15.96 2.44
N GLY A 90 13.67 -14.78 2.40
CA GLY A 90 14.89 -14.51 1.67
C GLY A 90 16.06 -15.36 2.17
N TYR A 91 16.23 -15.49 3.50
CA TYR A 91 17.21 -16.42 4.06
C TYR A 91 16.96 -17.86 3.62
N ARG A 92 15.70 -18.31 3.67
CA ARG A 92 15.33 -19.66 3.25
C ARG A 92 15.62 -19.92 1.78
N VAL A 93 15.33 -18.95 0.91
CA VAL A 93 15.57 -19.04 -0.54
C VAL A 93 17.07 -18.95 -0.90
N LEU A 94 17.84 -18.13 -0.19
CA LEU A 94 19.26 -17.89 -0.53
C LEU A 94 20.22 -18.88 0.14
N PHE A 95 19.94 -19.28 1.37
CA PHE A 95 20.89 -20.02 2.21
C PHE A 95 20.37 -21.36 2.72
N ALA A 96 19.06 -21.52 2.92
CA ALA A 96 18.46 -22.79 3.37
C ALA A 96 17.92 -23.65 2.22
N THR A 97 18.10 -23.19 0.99
CA THR A 97 17.84 -23.99 -0.18
C THR A 97 18.82 -25.14 -0.19
N ASN A 98 18.30 -26.37 -0.12
CA ASN A 98 19.12 -27.55 -0.32
C ASN A 98 19.49 -27.55 -1.80
N SER A 99 20.59 -26.88 -2.12
CA SER A 99 21.26 -27.07 -3.39
C SER A 99 21.49 -28.58 -3.52
N PRO A 100 21.22 -29.19 -4.70
CA PRO A 100 21.63 -30.55 -4.96
C PRO A 100 23.17 -30.58 -4.99
N LYS A 101 23.82 -30.49 -3.83
CA LYS A 101 25.27 -30.58 -3.64
C LYS A 101 25.81 -31.92 -4.14
N THR A 102 24.94 -32.87 -4.39
CA THR A 102 25.14 -33.93 -5.35
C THR A 102 24.04 -33.81 -6.38
N ARG A 103 24.41 -33.46 -7.60
CA ARG A 103 23.72 -33.84 -8.84
C ARG A 103 23.67 -35.38 -8.86
N SER A 104 22.89 -35.98 -7.97
CA SER A 104 22.52 -37.39 -8.07
C SER A 104 21.44 -37.41 -9.14
N SER A 105 21.86 -37.19 -10.38
CA SER A 105 21.16 -37.82 -11.48
C SER A 105 21.25 -39.31 -11.19
N ARG A 106 20.22 -39.85 -10.54
CA ARG A 106 20.00 -41.29 -10.62
C ARG A 106 19.58 -41.52 -12.05
N ALA A 107 20.57 -41.74 -12.91
CA ALA A 107 20.38 -42.34 -14.21
C ALA A 107 19.82 -43.75 -13.94
N MET A 108 18.51 -43.90 -14.01
CA MET A 108 17.90 -45.22 -14.01
C MET A 108 17.98 -45.74 -15.44
N LEU A 109 18.77 -46.79 -15.63
CA LEU A 109 18.89 -47.46 -16.91
C LEU A 109 17.69 -48.40 -17.04
N ALA A 110 16.62 -47.92 -17.69
CA ALA A 110 15.46 -48.75 -17.96
C ALA A 110 15.85 -49.74 -19.07
N LYS A 111 16.11 -51.00 -18.68
CA LYS A 111 16.45 -52.07 -19.62
C LYS A 111 15.15 -52.56 -20.27
N MET A 112 14.86 -52.08 -21.48
CA MET A 112 13.84 -52.70 -22.33
C MET A 112 14.51 -53.84 -23.12
N GLU A 113 13.89 -55.00 -23.20
CA GLU A 113 14.43 -56.13 -23.95
C GLU A 113 13.78 -56.24 -25.34
N PRO A 114 14.53 -56.53 -26.43
CA PRO A 114 16.00 -56.58 -26.56
C PRO A 114 16.54 -55.44 -27.45
N GLY A 115 17.30 -54.51 -26.87
CA GLY A 115 18.33 -53.74 -27.59
C GLY A 115 18.46 -52.26 -27.22
N GLU A 116 17.41 -51.64 -26.70
CA GLU A 116 17.39 -50.19 -26.49
C GLU A 116 17.26 -49.87 -24.99
N SER A 117 18.32 -49.28 -24.43
CA SER A 117 18.31 -48.77 -23.06
C SER A 117 18.15 -47.26 -23.08
N ILE A 118 17.05 -46.76 -22.52
CA ILE A 118 16.84 -45.31 -22.34
C ILE A 118 17.34 -44.94 -20.95
N GLN A 119 18.29 -44.01 -20.89
CA GLN A 119 18.80 -43.45 -19.64
C GLN A 119 17.79 -42.42 -19.12
N ILE A 120 17.02 -42.77 -18.08
CA ILE A 120 16.09 -41.84 -17.45
C ILE A 120 16.86 -41.06 -16.39
N GLU A 121 17.12 -39.78 -16.66
CA GLU A 121 17.75 -38.88 -15.70
C GLU A 121 16.69 -38.29 -14.76
N ALA A 122 16.58 -38.83 -13.54
CA ALA A 122 15.74 -38.22 -12.51
C ALA A 122 16.45 -36.96 -11.98
N VAL A 123 16.04 -35.78 -12.43
CA VAL A 123 16.55 -34.50 -11.94
C VAL A 123 15.91 -34.21 -10.57
N SER A 124 16.71 -34.27 -9.51
CA SER A 124 16.27 -33.82 -8.18
C SER A 124 16.04 -32.31 -8.19
N GLN A 125 14.80 -31.88 -7.98
CA GLN A 125 14.43 -30.47 -7.94
C GLN A 125 14.92 -29.82 -6.65
N GLU A 126 15.49 -28.62 -6.77
CA GLU A 126 15.94 -27.81 -5.65
C GLU A 126 14.75 -27.46 -4.75
N SER A 127 14.84 -27.76 -3.44
CA SER A 127 13.71 -27.64 -2.51
C SER A 127 14.13 -27.12 -1.14
N THR A 128 13.23 -26.38 -0.50
CA THR A 128 13.39 -25.91 0.89
C THR A 128 12.66 -26.85 1.86
N SER A 129 13.13 -26.91 3.11
CA SER A 129 12.52 -27.77 4.14
C SER A 129 11.05 -27.38 4.39
N PRO A 130 10.10 -28.32 4.48
CA PRO A 130 8.69 -27.98 4.57
C PRO A 130 8.37 -27.18 5.85
N LEU A 131 7.54 -26.15 5.69
CA LEU A 131 7.02 -25.37 6.83
C LEU A 131 5.74 -26.03 7.37
N PRO A 132 5.51 -26.02 8.70
CA PRO A 132 4.26 -26.52 9.28
C PRO A 132 3.04 -25.77 8.75
N THR A 133 1.91 -26.46 8.56
CA THR A 133 0.65 -25.84 8.12
C THR A 133 0.22 -24.68 9.01
N ALA A 134 0.45 -24.78 10.32
CA ALA A 134 0.16 -23.73 11.29
C ALA A 134 0.87 -22.40 10.96
N TYR A 135 2.12 -22.46 10.45
CA TYR A 135 2.86 -21.26 10.03
C TYR A 135 2.09 -20.52 8.93
N TRP A 136 1.68 -21.24 7.88
CA TRP A 136 0.95 -20.64 6.76
C TRP A 136 -0.38 -20.04 7.20
N VAL A 137 -1.13 -20.73 8.06
CA VAL A 137 -2.37 -20.20 8.63
C VAL A 137 -2.12 -18.92 9.42
N THR A 138 -1.12 -18.89 10.30
CA THR A 138 -0.80 -17.70 11.11
C THR A 138 -0.39 -16.51 10.26
N VAL A 139 0.49 -16.71 9.26
CA VAL A 139 0.93 -15.65 8.36
C VAL A 139 -0.23 -15.14 7.49
N SER A 140 -1.13 -16.02 7.04
CA SER A 140 -2.33 -15.61 6.31
C SER A 140 -3.26 -14.72 7.14
N VAL A 141 -3.54 -15.10 8.39
CA VAL A 141 -4.36 -14.28 9.30
C VAL A 141 -3.70 -12.92 9.56
N LEU A 142 -2.41 -12.91 9.87
CA LEU A 142 -1.63 -11.69 10.10
C LEU A 142 -1.64 -10.77 8.87
N THR A 143 -1.48 -11.35 7.67
CA THR A 143 -1.54 -10.60 6.41
C THR A 143 -2.91 -9.99 6.18
N GLY A 144 -3.99 -10.70 6.52
CA GLY A 144 -5.35 -10.18 6.47
C GLY A 144 -5.54 -8.94 7.35
N LEU A 145 -5.06 -9.00 8.61
CA LEU A 145 -5.10 -7.87 9.53
C LEU A 145 -4.33 -6.65 9.00
N PHE A 146 -3.12 -6.86 8.47
CA PHE A 146 -2.34 -5.78 7.88
C PHE A 146 -2.94 -5.21 6.61
N THR A 147 -3.67 -6.03 5.84
CA THR A 147 -4.40 -5.56 4.65
C THR A 147 -5.52 -4.61 5.07
N ILE A 148 -6.31 -4.98 6.08
CA ILE A 148 -7.37 -4.10 6.62
C ILE A 148 -6.76 -2.82 7.18
N TYR A 149 -5.66 -2.93 7.94
CA TYR A 149 -4.93 -1.78 8.46
C TYR A 149 -4.46 -0.84 7.36
N ALA A 150 -3.86 -1.38 6.28
CA ALA A 150 -3.39 -0.59 5.14
C ALA A 150 -4.55 0.07 4.39
N LEU A 151 -5.70 -0.60 4.28
CA LEU A 151 -6.91 -0.02 3.70
C LEU A 151 -7.42 1.16 4.53
N ILE A 152 -7.49 1.02 5.86
CA ILE A 152 -7.89 2.12 6.75
C ILE A 152 -6.92 3.29 6.65
N HIS A 153 -5.61 3.02 6.65
CA HIS A 153 -4.57 4.04 6.46
C HIS A 153 -4.75 4.79 5.13
N PHE A 154 -4.94 4.05 4.05
CA PHE A 154 -5.19 4.64 2.73
C PHE A 154 -6.47 5.46 2.69
N SER A 155 -7.57 4.96 3.28
CA SER A 155 -8.85 5.68 3.35
C SER A 155 -8.72 7.01 4.08
N ILE A 156 -8.04 7.05 5.24
CA ILE A 156 -7.83 8.28 6.00
C ILE A 156 -6.97 9.27 5.21
N TYR A 157 -5.90 8.81 4.57
CA TYR A 157 -5.05 9.67 3.75
C TYR A 157 -5.84 10.31 2.59
N VAL A 158 -6.58 9.49 1.85
CA VAL A 158 -7.34 9.92 0.67
C VAL A 158 -8.47 10.87 1.05
N ASP A 159 -9.23 10.54 2.10
CA ASP A 159 -10.31 11.38 2.62
C ASP A 159 -9.79 12.73 3.11
N GLY A 160 -8.70 12.72 3.88
CA GLY A 160 -8.04 13.94 4.36
C GLY A 160 -7.45 14.79 3.24
N TYR A 161 -6.89 14.16 2.19
CA TYR A 161 -6.42 14.85 0.98
C TYR A 161 -7.57 15.54 0.25
N TYR A 162 -8.67 14.84 -0.03
CA TYR A 162 -9.81 15.42 -0.73
C TYR A 162 -10.48 16.55 0.05
N THR A 163 -10.63 16.36 1.37
CA THR A 163 -11.16 17.41 2.25
C THR A 163 -10.31 18.67 2.15
N THR A 164 -9.00 18.55 2.33
CA THR A 164 -8.07 19.69 2.26
C THR A 164 -8.10 20.36 0.88
N CYS A 165 -8.06 19.57 -0.19
CA CYS A 165 -8.06 20.09 -1.55
C CYS A 165 -9.32 20.91 -1.84
N ASN A 166 -10.49 20.41 -1.42
CA ASN A 166 -11.77 21.12 -1.57
C ASN A 166 -11.80 22.42 -0.76
N GLN A 167 -11.25 22.44 0.45
CA GLN A 167 -11.18 23.64 1.28
C GLN A 167 -10.20 24.67 0.69
N TYR A 168 -9.06 24.21 0.17
CA TYR A 168 -8.08 25.05 -0.49
C TYR A 168 -8.65 25.69 -1.76
N ARG A 169 -9.42 24.92 -2.55
CA ARG A 169 -10.12 25.43 -3.74
C ARG A 169 -11.07 26.57 -3.39
N LYS A 170 -11.90 26.40 -2.35
CA LYS A 170 -12.81 27.46 -1.85
C LYS A 170 -12.06 28.71 -1.40
N THR A 171 -10.89 28.53 -0.77
CA THR A 171 -10.03 29.65 -0.35
C THR A 171 -9.54 30.44 -1.55
N LEU A 172 -9.08 29.76 -2.61
CA LEU A 172 -8.59 30.41 -3.82
C LEU A 172 -9.69 31.19 -4.57
N GLU A 173 -10.91 30.66 -4.61
CA GLU A 173 -12.06 31.36 -5.21
C GLU A 173 -12.34 32.69 -4.50
N GLN A 174 -12.36 32.66 -3.16
CA GLN A 174 -12.58 33.86 -2.35
C GLN A 174 -11.43 34.86 -2.51
N PHE A 175 -10.18 34.40 -2.45
CA PHE A 175 -9.00 35.26 -2.49
C PHE A 175 -8.81 35.94 -3.85
N LEU A 176 -9.08 35.23 -4.95
CA LEU A 176 -8.91 35.78 -6.30
C LEU A 176 -10.11 36.62 -6.76
N GLY A 177 -11.23 36.62 -6.02
CA GLY A 177 -12.46 37.32 -6.43
C GLY A 177 -13.00 36.85 -7.77
N ILE A 178 -12.60 35.66 -8.23
CA ILE A 178 -12.92 35.14 -9.55
C ILE A 178 -14.33 34.56 -9.50
N HIS A 179 -15.24 35.19 -10.25
CA HIS A 179 -16.61 34.76 -10.45
C HIS A 179 -16.84 34.46 -11.94
N GLY A 180 -17.71 33.51 -12.27
CA GLY A 180 -18.12 33.25 -13.66
C GLY A 180 -17.14 32.38 -14.48
N SER A 181 -16.87 32.76 -15.73
CA SER A 181 -16.23 31.92 -16.76
C SER A 181 -14.75 31.60 -16.54
N ALA A 182 -14.08 32.23 -15.56
CA ALA A 182 -12.69 31.93 -15.19
C ALA A 182 -12.58 30.83 -14.11
N LEU A 183 -13.68 30.50 -13.42
CA LEU A 183 -13.77 29.39 -12.46
C LEU A 183 -13.37 28.02 -13.07
N PRO A 184 -13.87 27.60 -14.24
CA PRO A 184 -13.53 26.29 -14.82
C PRO A 184 -12.04 26.13 -15.15
N VAL A 185 -11.31 27.21 -15.40
CA VAL A 185 -9.87 27.17 -15.71
C VAL A 185 -9.05 26.80 -14.48
N ILE A 186 -9.39 27.36 -13.31
CA ILE A 186 -8.73 27.03 -12.02
C ILE A 186 -9.10 25.60 -11.60
N TYR A 187 -10.36 25.23 -11.76
CA TYR A 187 -10.85 23.89 -11.47
C TYR A 187 -10.20 22.81 -12.34
N SER A 188 -9.85 23.13 -13.59
CA SER A 188 -9.12 22.23 -14.48
C SER A 188 -7.66 22.00 -14.04
N ARG A 189 -7.06 22.93 -13.29
CA ARG A 189 -5.67 22.84 -12.81
C ARG A 189 -5.54 22.25 -11.42
N LEU A 190 -6.55 22.46 -10.57
CA LEU A 190 -6.68 21.87 -9.24
C LEU A 190 -7.77 20.80 -9.27
N SER A 191 -7.48 19.69 -9.95
CA SER A 191 -8.38 18.53 -9.95
C SER A 191 -8.32 17.84 -8.59
N CYS A 192 -9.10 18.33 -7.64
CA CYS A 192 -9.40 17.65 -6.38
C CYS A 192 -10.27 16.39 -6.60
N GLN A 193 -10.17 15.75 -7.78
CA GLN A 193 -11.08 14.70 -8.23
C GLN A 193 -10.90 13.44 -7.40
N GLY A 194 -11.72 13.41 -6.35
CA GLY A 194 -12.19 12.29 -5.57
C GLY A 194 -13.70 12.37 -5.46
N LYS A 195 -14.36 12.38 -6.61
CA LYS A 195 -15.78 12.07 -6.80
C LYS A 195 -16.72 12.42 -5.63
N GLU A 196 -16.92 13.71 -5.40
CA GLU A 196 -18.12 14.17 -4.69
C GLU A 196 -19.34 14.21 -5.63
N GLU A 197 -19.12 14.14 -6.95
CA GLU A 197 -20.18 14.00 -7.96
C GLU A 197 -20.74 12.56 -8.04
N ASP A 198 -19.94 11.51 -7.81
CA ASP A 198 -20.46 10.13 -7.78
C ASP A 198 -21.30 9.83 -6.55
N LYS A 199 -21.04 10.48 -5.39
CA LYS A 199 -21.91 10.30 -4.20
C LYS A 199 -23.32 10.82 -4.45
N LYS A 200 -23.48 11.89 -5.22
CA LYS A 200 -24.80 12.39 -5.62
C LYS A 200 -25.46 11.47 -6.65
N ILE A 201 -24.72 10.96 -7.63
CA ILE A 201 -25.26 9.99 -8.61
C ILE A 201 -25.71 8.69 -7.90
N LEU A 202 -24.92 8.17 -6.97
CA LEU A 202 -25.24 6.93 -6.24
C LEU A 202 -26.41 7.12 -5.26
N LEU A 203 -26.56 8.29 -4.63
CA LEU A 203 -27.73 8.61 -3.80
C LEU A 203 -28.99 8.85 -4.63
N VAL A 204 -28.86 9.49 -5.79
CA VAL A 204 -29.98 9.70 -6.73
C VAL A 204 -30.43 8.36 -7.33
N ASP A 205 -29.52 7.44 -7.65
CA ASP A 205 -29.87 6.10 -8.15
C ASP A 205 -30.51 5.21 -7.08
N VAL A 206 -30.03 5.24 -5.84
CA VAL A 206 -30.66 4.51 -4.73
C VAL A 206 -32.07 5.04 -4.46
N GLU A 207 -32.29 6.36 -4.44
CA GLU A 207 -33.61 6.92 -4.20
C GLU A 207 -34.62 6.61 -5.33
N ASN A 208 -34.15 6.46 -6.57
CA ASN A 208 -34.98 6.08 -7.72
C ASN A 208 -35.31 4.59 -7.76
N LEU A 209 -34.44 3.72 -7.20
CA LEU A 209 -34.70 2.27 -7.10
C LEU A 209 -35.77 1.90 -6.06
N TRP A 210 -36.09 2.79 -5.12
CA TRP A 210 -37.18 2.60 -4.15
C TRP A 210 -38.51 3.23 -4.59
N LYS A 211 -38.52 3.97 -5.71
CA LYS A 211 -39.72 4.64 -6.25
C LYS A 211 -40.34 3.90 -7.46
N ASN A 212 -39.72 2.82 -7.93
CA ASN A 212 -40.25 1.89 -8.95
C ASN A 212 -40.40 0.49 -8.35
#